data_AF-A0AAD5DJY1-F1
#
_entry.id   AF-A0AAD5DJY1-F1
#
_cell.length_a   1.000
_cell.length_b   1.000
_cell.length_c   1.000
_cell.angle_alpha   90.00
_cell.angle_beta   90.00
_cell.angle_gamma   90.00
#
_symmetry.space_group_name_H-M   'P 1'
#
loop_
_entity.id
_entity.type
_entity.pdbx_description
1 polymer ?
#
loop_
_entity_poly.entity_id
_entity_poly.type
_entity_poly.pdbx_seq_one_letter_code
_entity_poly.pdbx_strand_id
1 'polypeptide(L)'
;MTQPTDYELARAQRMAENRRKMEEMGLVEASRELTAAAAAPPLQVQAGAERAPRLKKRRAPEPEPTSHEPTRLSRRLRGETALSAEAAAAAGRAEAEAEGRARRSTVRKQLTLVEGQQLVAPFTLWSIGVTVWDLGQLHCGAWAHRYWSSSGCLFHHAYPVGYWASKVVFGRTYEMRIEEGLAGPLFKVIDQQTGAAFSGESPTKPWTDVCIAQRTGQRISGPLFFGFSDPLTQRAIAVNLYTPAELAAARRGERVAAAEVSPEERVARELCSVEGIGEATAVVLARTTALGGSRHTGLESLRSWASASAPY
;
A
#
# COMPACT_ATOMS: atom_id res chain seq x y z
N MET A 1 9.49 34.45 26.40
CA MET A 1 8.45 33.49 26.83
C MET A 1 7.25 33.71 25.93
N THR A 2 7.08 32.83 24.93
CA THR A 2 5.98 32.90 23.96
C THR A 2 4.71 32.41 24.65
N GLN A 3 3.64 33.21 24.63
CA GLN A 3 2.37 32.76 25.22
C GLN A 3 1.78 31.64 24.33
N PRO A 4 1.25 30.57 24.95
CA PRO A 4 0.60 29.49 24.22
C PRO A 4 -0.60 30.04 23.45
N THR A 5 -0.75 29.61 22.21
CA THR A 5 -1.87 30.00 21.36
C THR A 5 -3.19 29.46 21.93
N ASP A 6 -4.33 30.10 21.62
CA ASP A 6 -5.66 29.64 22.04
C ASP A 6 -5.93 28.18 21.62
N TYR A 7 -5.34 27.77 20.49
CA TYR A 7 -5.36 26.40 20.01
C TYR A 7 -4.62 25.42 20.95
N GLU A 8 -3.44 25.80 21.45
CA GLU A 8 -2.66 24.98 22.38
C GLU A 8 -3.34 24.84 23.74
N LEU A 9 -4.02 25.90 24.21
CA LEU A 9 -4.85 25.87 25.41
C LEU A 9 -6.06 24.94 25.24
N ALA A 10 -6.79 25.04 24.14
CA ALA A 10 -7.94 24.17 23.84
C ALA A 10 -7.53 22.70 23.64
N ARG A 11 -6.31 22.46 23.13
CA ARG A 11 -5.73 21.11 23.01
C ARG A 11 -5.35 20.56 24.38
N ALA A 12 -4.70 21.35 25.22
CA ALA A 12 -4.32 20.95 26.57
C ALA A 12 -5.54 20.61 27.44
N GLN A 13 -6.61 21.41 27.34
CA GLN A 13 -7.87 21.16 28.04
C GLN A 13 -8.51 19.84 27.61
N ARG A 14 -8.60 19.56 26.30
CA ARG A 14 -9.12 18.28 25.80
C ARG A 14 -8.27 17.09 26.22
N MET A 15 -6.94 17.26 26.28
CA MET A 15 -6.03 16.21 26.78
C MET A 15 -6.23 15.94 28.27
N ALA A 16 -6.47 16.98 29.08
CA ALA A 16 -6.75 16.85 30.50
C ALA A 16 -8.12 16.17 30.75
N GLU A 17 -9.15 16.54 29.99
CA GLU A 17 -10.48 15.93 30.10
C GLU A 17 -10.46 14.45 29.70
N ASN A 18 -9.77 14.11 28.61
CA ASN A 18 -9.60 12.71 28.20
C ASN A 18 -8.81 11.90 29.23
N ARG A 19 -7.77 12.50 29.86
CA ARG A 19 -7.03 11.85 30.95
C ARG A 19 -7.97 11.53 32.11
N ARG A 20 -8.80 12.48 32.52
CA ARG A 20 -9.78 12.28 33.60
C ARG A 20 -10.80 11.18 33.26
N LYS A 21 -11.31 11.15 32.02
CA LYS A 21 -12.21 10.07 31.55
C LYS A 21 -11.53 8.70 31.57
N MET A 22 -10.24 8.62 31.24
CA MET A 22 -9.46 7.38 31.31
C MET A 22 -9.20 6.92 32.75
N GLU A 23 -9.04 7.86 33.69
CA GLU A 23 -8.93 7.57 35.13
C GLU A 23 -10.28 7.08 35.69
N GLU A 24 -11.39 7.73 35.34
CA GLU A 24 -12.75 7.32 35.73
C GLU A 24 -13.10 5.91 35.20
N MET A 25 -12.55 5.51 34.04
CA MET A 25 -12.73 4.17 33.48
C MET A 25 -11.72 3.13 33.99
N GLY A 26 -10.83 3.47 34.93
CA GLY A 26 -9.84 2.53 35.49
C GLY A 26 -8.75 2.08 34.52
N LEU A 27 -8.63 2.70 33.34
CA LEU A 27 -7.71 2.28 32.29
C LEU A 27 -6.27 2.74 32.54
N VAL A 28 -6.06 3.68 33.45
CA VAL A 28 -4.73 4.20 33.81
C VAL A 28 -3.93 3.18 34.65
N GLU A 29 -4.60 2.36 35.46
CA GLU A 29 -3.93 1.31 36.25
C GLU A 29 -3.44 0.17 35.34
N ALA A 30 -4.27 -0.29 34.40
CA ALA A 30 -3.87 -1.28 33.41
C ALA A 30 -2.67 -0.82 32.55
N SER A 31 -2.61 0.48 32.21
CA SER A 31 -1.47 1.05 31.49
C SER A 31 -0.20 1.14 32.34
N ARG A 32 -0.32 1.36 33.65
CA ARG A 32 0.83 1.38 34.57
C ARG A 32 1.41 -0.01 34.78
N GLU A 33 0.57 -1.05 34.90
CA GLU A 33 1.02 -2.44 35.02
C GLU A 33 1.78 -2.92 33.78
N LEU A 34 1.30 -2.58 32.59
CA LEU A 34 1.98 -2.88 31.32
C LEU A 34 3.32 -2.15 31.18
N THR A 35 3.41 -0.90 31.66
CA THR A 35 4.66 -0.12 31.61
C THR A 35 5.66 -0.61 32.66
N ALA A 36 5.19 -1.04 33.84
CA ALA A 36 6.04 -1.64 34.88
C ALA A 36 6.58 -3.02 34.45
N ALA A 37 5.78 -3.83 33.75
CA ALA A 37 6.23 -5.10 33.18
C ALA A 37 7.28 -4.92 32.08
N ALA A 38 7.21 -3.83 31.31
CA ALA A 38 8.19 -3.50 30.28
C ALA A 38 9.49 -2.86 30.83
N ALA A 39 9.46 -2.30 32.04
CA ALA A 39 10.61 -1.68 32.72
C ALA A 39 11.36 -2.65 33.66
N ALA A 40 10.90 -3.88 33.81
CA ALA A 40 11.60 -4.89 34.60
C ALA A 40 12.95 -5.25 33.94
N PRO A 41 14.06 -5.32 34.71
CA PRO A 41 15.35 -5.74 34.18
C PRO A 41 15.25 -7.18 33.64
N PRO A 42 15.99 -7.51 32.56
CA PRO A 42 15.94 -8.85 31.99
C PRO A 42 16.36 -9.87 33.05
N LEU A 43 15.48 -10.86 33.28
CA LEU A 43 15.78 -12.02 34.10
C LEU A 43 17.05 -12.69 33.55
N GLN A 44 18.13 -12.62 34.32
CA GLN A 44 19.34 -13.40 34.07
C GLN A 44 18.99 -14.87 34.22
N VAL A 45 18.86 -15.56 33.09
CA VAL A 45 18.80 -17.01 33.06
C VAL A 45 20.19 -17.53 33.40
N GLN A 46 20.36 -18.09 34.59
CA GLN A 46 21.60 -18.73 35.01
C GLN A 46 21.90 -19.90 34.08
N ALA A 47 23.08 -19.87 33.46
CA ALA A 47 23.65 -21.00 32.75
C ALA A 47 23.96 -22.12 33.75
N GLY A 48 23.20 -23.22 33.67
CA GLY A 48 23.40 -24.38 34.53
C GLY A 48 22.71 -25.63 33.99
N ALA A 49 23.55 -26.60 33.60
CA ALA A 49 23.27 -28.00 33.28
C ALA A 49 22.47 -28.31 32.00
N GLU A 50 23.23 -28.77 30.99
CA GLU A 50 22.74 -29.52 29.83
C GLU A 50 21.77 -30.61 30.26
N ARG A 51 20.51 -30.50 29.84
CA ARG A 51 19.54 -31.58 29.86
C ARG A 51 19.34 -32.08 28.44
N ALA A 52 19.66 -33.36 28.25
CA ALA A 52 19.55 -34.08 26.99
C ALA A 52 18.16 -33.89 26.31
N PRO A 53 18.12 -33.82 24.97
CA PRO A 53 16.88 -33.58 24.24
C PRO A 53 15.91 -34.77 24.38
N ARG A 54 14.68 -34.46 24.81
CA ARG A 54 13.56 -35.41 24.86
C ARG A 54 13.19 -35.87 23.44
N LEU A 55 13.32 -37.17 23.21
CA LEU A 55 12.84 -37.88 22.02
C LEU A 55 11.33 -37.65 21.84
N LYS A 56 10.94 -36.98 20.75
CA LYS A 56 9.54 -36.92 20.29
C LYS A 56 9.17 -38.24 19.60
N LYS A 57 8.03 -38.79 20.02
CA LYS A 57 7.35 -39.99 19.51
C LYS A 57 7.30 -40.01 17.98
N ARG A 58 7.78 -41.10 17.37
CA ARG A 58 7.68 -41.40 15.93
C ARG A 58 6.22 -41.45 15.48
N ARG A 59 5.88 -40.65 14.47
CA ARG A 59 4.72 -40.85 13.59
C ARG A 59 5.14 -41.88 12.52
N ALA A 60 4.22 -42.75 12.11
CA ALA A 60 4.46 -43.82 11.15
C ALA A 60 4.93 -43.28 9.77
N PRO A 61 5.74 -44.05 9.01
CA PRO A 61 6.29 -43.61 7.73
C PRO A 61 5.29 -43.75 6.58
N GLU A 62 5.12 -42.68 5.80
CA GLU A 62 4.66 -42.71 4.41
C GLU A 62 5.85 -42.97 3.47
N PRO A 63 5.65 -43.60 2.29
CA PRO A 63 6.73 -44.03 1.42
C PRO A 63 7.44 -42.88 0.68
N GLU A 64 8.76 -42.98 0.61
CA GLU A 64 9.70 -42.05 -0.03
C GLU A 64 9.51 -41.94 -1.56
N PRO A 65 9.51 -40.72 -2.13
CA PRO A 65 9.99 -40.49 -3.48
C PRO A 65 11.52 -40.29 -3.46
N THR A 66 12.20 -41.14 -4.24
CA THR A 66 13.65 -41.11 -4.45
C THR A 66 14.11 -39.84 -5.18
N SER A 67 15.36 -39.45 -4.90
CA SER A 67 16.17 -38.36 -5.48
C SER A 67 16.10 -36.99 -4.78
N HIS A 68 17.10 -36.76 -3.92
CA HIS A 68 17.51 -35.42 -3.50
C HIS A 68 18.54 -34.88 -4.49
N GLU A 69 18.13 -33.96 -5.37
CA GLU A 69 19.06 -33.03 -6.02
C GLU A 69 18.99 -31.64 -5.36
N PRO A 70 20.12 -30.98 -5.08
CA PRO A 70 20.16 -29.66 -4.47
C PRO A 70 19.55 -28.60 -5.41
N THR A 71 18.38 -28.09 -5.03
CA THR A 71 17.62 -27.08 -5.78
C THR A 71 18.19 -25.67 -5.56
N ARG A 72 19.41 -25.40 -6.05
CA ARG A 72 19.89 -24.05 -6.43
C ARG A 72 21.31 -24.06 -7.00
N LEU A 73 21.49 -24.67 -8.16
CA LEU A 73 22.63 -24.35 -9.03
C LEU A 73 22.12 -23.65 -10.28
N SER A 74 22.67 -22.47 -10.56
CA SER A 74 22.28 -21.58 -11.66
C SER A 74 22.37 -22.28 -13.00
N ARG A 75 21.33 -22.12 -13.84
CA ARG A 75 21.19 -22.70 -15.19
C ARG A 75 22.44 -22.61 -16.09
N ARG A 76 23.23 -21.54 -15.96
CA ARG A 76 24.47 -21.34 -16.74
C ARG A 76 25.54 -22.41 -16.49
N LEU A 77 25.54 -23.09 -15.34
CA LEU A 77 26.48 -24.17 -15.03
C LEU A 77 26.05 -25.54 -15.58
N ARG A 78 24.82 -25.68 -16.09
CA ARG A 78 24.27 -26.93 -16.63
C ARG A 78 24.35 -27.07 -18.16
N GLY A 79 24.92 -26.09 -18.85
CA GLY A 79 25.06 -26.14 -20.32
C GLY A 79 23.74 -26.07 -21.09
N GLU A 80 22.63 -25.71 -20.44
CA GLU A 80 21.33 -25.53 -21.10
C GLU A 80 21.37 -24.27 -21.98
N THR A 81 21.09 -24.44 -23.27
CA THR A 81 20.98 -23.34 -24.24
C THR A 81 19.90 -22.35 -23.80
N ALA A 82 20.23 -21.06 -23.87
CA ALA A 82 19.33 -20.00 -23.47
C ALA A 82 18.02 -20.08 -24.26
N LEU A 83 16.89 -20.16 -23.56
CA LEU A 83 15.58 -19.93 -24.14
C LEU A 83 15.57 -18.56 -24.83
N SER A 84 14.84 -18.43 -25.94
CA SER A 84 14.63 -17.13 -26.57
C SER A 84 14.10 -16.13 -25.53
N ALA A 85 14.45 -14.85 -25.67
CA ALA A 85 14.04 -13.81 -24.73
C ALA A 85 12.52 -13.80 -24.48
N GLU A 86 11.75 -14.17 -25.50
CA GLU A 86 10.30 -14.27 -25.47
C GLU A 86 9.80 -15.46 -24.63
N ALA A 87 10.44 -16.63 -24.75
CA ALA A 87 10.15 -17.81 -23.94
C ALA A 87 10.61 -17.64 -22.48
N ALA A 88 11.71 -16.94 -22.24
CA ALA A 88 12.15 -16.57 -20.89
C ALA A 88 11.18 -15.57 -20.22
N ALA A 89 10.66 -14.60 -20.97
CA ALA A 89 9.66 -13.66 -20.49
C ALA A 89 8.29 -14.33 -20.27
N ALA A 90 7.90 -15.30 -21.10
CA ALA A 90 6.70 -16.10 -20.91
C ALA A 90 6.81 -17.02 -19.68
N ALA A 91 7.96 -17.66 -19.48
CA ALA A 91 8.23 -18.47 -18.30
C ALA A 91 8.27 -17.62 -17.02
N GLY A 92 8.89 -16.44 -17.06
CA GLY A 92 8.88 -15.49 -15.94
C GLY A 92 7.48 -14.98 -15.60
N ARG A 93 6.63 -14.75 -16.61
CA ARG A 93 5.20 -14.40 -16.41
C ARG A 93 4.43 -15.57 -15.80
N ALA A 94 4.62 -16.78 -16.29
CA ALA A 94 3.97 -17.98 -15.75
C ALA A 94 4.42 -18.30 -14.31
N GLU A 95 5.69 -18.10 -13.99
CA GLU A 95 6.25 -18.28 -12.64
C GLU A 95 5.76 -17.20 -11.69
N ALA A 96 5.69 -15.93 -12.11
CA ALA A 96 5.09 -14.85 -11.33
C ALA A 96 3.57 -15.05 -11.12
N GLU A 97 2.84 -15.57 -12.11
CA GLU A 97 1.43 -15.94 -11.96
C GLU A 97 1.23 -17.14 -11.04
N ALA A 98 2.10 -18.15 -11.10
CA ALA A 98 2.07 -19.32 -10.23
C ALA A 98 2.44 -18.97 -8.79
N GLU A 99 3.46 -18.14 -8.57
CA GLU A 99 3.83 -17.61 -7.26
C GLU A 99 2.72 -16.69 -6.72
N GLY A 100 2.09 -15.90 -7.59
CA GLY A 100 0.91 -15.11 -7.31
C GLY A 100 -0.32 -15.96 -6.94
N ARG A 101 -0.47 -17.18 -7.48
CA ARG A 101 -1.51 -18.14 -7.07
C ARG A 101 -1.16 -18.84 -5.75
N ALA A 102 0.10 -19.22 -5.54
CA ALA A 102 0.55 -19.84 -4.30
C ALA A 102 0.37 -18.92 -3.08
N ARG A 103 0.61 -17.61 -3.24
CA ARG A 103 0.38 -16.61 -2.18
C ARG A 103 -1.11 -16.33 -1.88
N ARG A 104 -2.05 -16.70 -2.76
CA ARG A 104 -3.51 -16.62 -2.50
C ARG A 104 -3.99 -17.57 -1.40
N SER A 105 -3.13 -18.50 -0.95
CA SER A 105 -3.42 -19.42 0.15
C SER A 105 -3.26 -18.82 1.55
N THR A 106 -2.76 -17.57 1.67
CA THR A 106 -2.91 -16.84 2.93
C THR A 106 -4.40 -16.55 3.12
N VAL A 107 -5.01 -17.15 4.15
CA VAL A 107 -6.41 -16.95 4.51
C VAL A 107 -6.65 -15.45 4.63
N ARG A 108 -7.31 -14.86 3.62
CA ARG A 108 -7.69 -13.45 3.64
C ARG A 108 -8.53 -13.23 4.88
N LYS A 109 -8.12 -12.30 5.73
CA LYS A 109 -8.98 -11.88 6.83
C LYS A 109 -10.14 -11.12 6.20
N GLN A 110 -11.35 -11.58 6.43
CA GLN A 110 -12.53 -10.89 5.93
C GLN A 110 -12.71 -9.59 6.73
N LEU A 111 -13.06 -8.51 6.04
CA LEU A 111 -13.36 -7.24 6.69
C LEU A 111 -14.64 -7.40 7.53
N THR A 112 -14.51 -7.42 8.85
CA THR A 112 -15.65 -7.42 9.77
C THR A 112 -16.18 -6.00 9.91
N LEU A 113 -17.38 -5.78 9.39
CA LEU A 113 -18.13 -4.53 9.56
C LEU A 113 -19.20 -4.76 10.61
N VAL A 114 -19.21 -3.90 11.64
CA VAL A 114 -20.34 -3.80 12.57
C VAL A 114 -21.41 -2.97 11.86
N GLU A 115 -22.59 -3.56 11.66
CA GLU A 115 -23.72 -2.86 11.03
C GLU A 115 -24.08 -1.59 11.80
N GLY A 116 -24.33 -0.50 11.08
CA GLY A 116 -24.65 0.81 11.66
C GLY A 116 -23.47 1.62 12.23
N GLN A 117 -22.24 1.08 12.25
CA GLN A 117 -21.09 1.83 12.76
C GLN A 117 -20.49 2.74 11.70
N GLN A 118 -20.79 4.04 11.76
CA GLN A 118 -20.09 5.05 10.97
C GLN A 118 -18.75 5.42 11.62
N LEU A 119 -17.67 5.46 10.84
CA LEU A 119 -16.34 5.88 11.31
C LEU A 119 -15.97 7.19 10.61
N VAL A 120 -16.10 8.30 11.33
CA VAL A 120 -15.90 9.65 10.77
C VAL A 120 -14.51 10.16 11.15
N ALA A 121 -13.80 10.74 10.18
CA ALA A 121 -12.54 11.41 10.43
C ALA A 121 -12.77 12.77 11.12
N PRO A 122 -11.86 13.24 11.99
CA PRO A 122 -10.54 12.68 12.25
C PRO A 122 -10.52 11.54 13.27
N PHE A 123 -9.64 10.55 13.06
CA PHE A 123 -9.36 9.49 14.03
C PHE A 123 -7.89 9.09 14.03
N THR A 124 -7.39 8.59 15.17
CA THR A 124 -6.00 8.18 15.33
C THR A 124 -5.89 6.66 15.45
N LEU A 125 -5.01 6.09 14.63
CA LEU A 125 -4.61 4.70 14.60
C LEU A 125 -3.51 4.50 15.64
N TRP A 126 -3.90 4.25 16.89
CA TRP A 126 -2.98 4.12 18.03
C TRP A 126 -1.87 3.08 17.82
N SER A 127 -2.18 1.99 17.11
CA SER A 127 -1.26 0.91 16.75
C SER A 127 -0.04 1.38 15.97
N ILE A 128 -0.19 2.43 15.15
CA ILE A 128 0.81 2.87 14.18
C ILE A 128 1.10 4.38 14.26
N GLY A 129 0.43 5.12 15.14
CA GLY A 129 0.64 6.55 15.35
C GLY A 129 0.33 7.40 14.13
N VAL A 130 -0.71 7.02 13.37
CA VAL A 130 -1.19 7.75 12.19
C VAL A 130 -2.54 8.38 12.54
N THR A 131 -2.69 9.68 12.29
CA THR A 131 -3.98 10.37 12.42
C THR A 131 -4.55 10.58 11.02
N VAL A 132 -5.71 10.00 10.76
CA VAL A 132 -6.47 10.22 9.53
C VAL A 132 -7.36 11.43 9.75
N TRP A 133 -7.27 12.41 8.85
CA TRP A 133 -8.00 13.67 8.92
C TRP A 133 -9.18 13.71 7.95
N ASP A 134 -9.01 13.13 6.76
CA ASP A 134 -10.04 13.01 5.75
C ASP A 134 -9.90 11.66 5.04
N LEU A 135 -11.04 11.02 4.75
CA LEU A 135 -11.08 9.79 3.98
C LEU A 135 -11.02 10.04 2.49
N GLY A 136 -11.36 11.24 2.01
CA GLY A 136 -11.45 11.55 0.58
C GLY A 136 -12.65 10.91 -0.09
N GLN A 137 -12.54 10.67 -1.40
CA GLN A 137 -13.61 10.16 -2.26
C GLN A 137 -13.09 9.03 -3.16
N LEU A 138 -13.97 8.07 -3.47
CA LEU A 138 -13.64 7.01 -4.41
C LEU A 138 -13.43 7.56 -5.83
N HIS A 139 -12.38 7.10 -6.49
CA HIS A 139 -12.17 7.38 -7.90
C HIS A 139 -12.94 6.39 -8.77
N CYS A 140 -14.00 6.86 -9.41
CA CYS A 140 -14.84 6.07 -10.32
C CYS A 140 -14.54 6.36 -11.81
N GLY A 141 -13.58 7.24 -12.11
CA GLY A 141 -13.25 7.66 -13.48
C GLY A 141 -12.31 6.71 -14.24
N ALA A 142 -11.66 7.24 -15.27
CA ALA A 142 -10.66 6.51 -16.06
C ALA A 142 -9.59 5.88 -15.15
N TRP A 143 -9.20 4.62 -15.44
CA TRP A 143 -8.27 3.85 -14.62
C TRP A 143 -8.71 3.63 -13.16
N ALA A 144 -10.02 3.64 -12.86
CA ALA A 144 -10.59 3.33 -11.54
C ALA A 144 -9.89 2.14 -10.85
N HIS A 145 -9.64 1.06 -11.58
CA HIS A 145 -9.00 -0.15 -11.07
C HIS A 145 -7.61 0.06 -10.44
N ARG A 146 -6.90 1.15 -10.77
CA ARG A 146 -5.57 1.48 -10.23
C ARG A 146 -5.64 2.20 -8.89
N TYR A 147 -6.79 2.74 -8.53
CA TYR A 147 -7.08 3.32 -7.22
C TYR A 147 -7.50 2.25 -6.21
N TRP A 148 -7.14 1.00 -6.45
CA TRP A 148 -7.40 -0.11 -5.55
C TRP A 148 -6.10 -0.85 -5.24
N SER A 149 -5.99 -1.32 -4.01
CA SER A 149 -4.87 -2.12 -3.56
C SER A 149 -4.71 -3.38 -4.42
N SER A 150 -3.54 -4.03 -4.37
CA SER A 150 -3.41 -5.32 -5.03
C SER A 150 -4.34 -6.35 -4.37
N SER A 151 -4.74 -7.36 -5.15
CA SER A 151 -5.56 -8.47 -4.64
C SER A 151 -4.78 -9.38 -3.67
N GLY A 152 -3.45 -9.23 -3.59
CA GLY A 152 -2.58 -9.91 -2.63
C GLY A 152 -2.48 -9.21 -1.27
N CYS A 153 -3.08 -8.02 -1.10
CA CYS A 153 -3.16 -7.37 0.20
C CYS A 153 -4.06 -8.17 1.15
N LEU A 154 -3.74 -8.14 2.46
CA LEU A 154 -4.52 -8.81 3.50
C LEU A 154 -6.00 -8.41 3.45
N PHE A 155 -6.26 -7.15 3.11
CA PHE A 155 -7.58 -6.60 2.83
C PHE A 155 -7.52 -5.78 1.56
N HIS A 156 -8.42 -6.08 0.62
CA HIS A 156 -8.54 -5.30 -0.60
C HIS A 156 -9.29 -3.99 -0.31
N HIS A 157 -8.66 -2.86 -0.59
CA HIS A 157 -9.21 -1.53 -0.27
C HIS A 157 -8.89 -0.52 -1.36
N ALA A 158 -9.70 0.53 -1.45
CA ALA A 158 -9.47 1.65 -2.33
C ALA A 158 -8.43 2.63 -1.75
N TYR A 159 -7.84 3.42 -2.63
CA TYR A 159 -7.00 4.58 -2.38
C TYR A 159 -7.80 5.83 -2.75
N PRO A 160 -8.57 6.41 -1.82
CA PRO A 160 -9.45 7.51 -2.15
C PRO A 160 -8.68 8.78 -2.50
N VAL A 161 -9.14 9.52 -3.49
CA VAL A 161 -8.60 10.84 -3.85
C VAL A 161 -9.04 11.86 -2.80
N GLY A 162 -8.12 12.72 -2.36
CA GLY A 162 -8.35 13.65 -1.25
C GLY A 162 -8.10 13.04 0.13
N TYR A 163 -7.72 11.76 0.22
CA TYR A 163 -7.31 11.16 1.49
C TYR A 163 -6.20 11.99 2.14
N TRP A 164 -6.36 12.28 3.44
CA TRP A 164 -5.41 13.07 4.21
C TRP A 164 -5.15 12.43 5.57
N ALA A 165 -3.86 12.22 5.86
CA ALA A 165 -3.41 11.72 7.15
C ALA A 165 -2.11 12.42 7.59
N SER A 166 -1.76 12.31 8.86
CA SER A 166 -0.49 12.79 9.39
C SER A 166 0.17 11.77 10.29
N LYS A 167 1.49 11.76 10.33
CA LYS A 167 2.29 10.89 11.19
C LYS A 167 3.51 11.63 11.72
N VAL A 168 3.81 11.43 13.00
CA VAL A 168 5.08 11.85 13.59
C VAL A 168 6.09 10.70 13.46
N VAL A 169 7.21 10.96 12.78
CA VAL A 169 8.32 10.01 12.62
C VAL A 169 9.60 10.79 12.37
N PHE A 170 10.76 10.24 12.77
CA PHE A 170 12.06 10.93 12.65
C PHE A 170 12.10 12.30 13.32
N GLY A 171 11.33 12.49 14.40
CA GLY A 171 11.20 13.77 15.10
C GLY A 171 10.47 14.85 14.31
N ARG A 172 9.84 14.51 13.18
CA ARG A 172 9.13 15.43 12.29
C ARG A 172 7.69 14.99 12.10
N THR A 173 6.85 15.94 11.68
CA THR A 173 5.45 15.70 11.36
C THR A 173 5.33 15.67 9.86
N TYR A 174 4.91 14.53 9.34
CA TYR A 174 4.66 14.38 7.92
C TYR A 174 3.18 14.33 7.67
N GLU A 175 2.75 15.12 6.70
CA GLU A 175 1.44 15.05 6.12
C GLU A 175 1.47 14.10 4.91
N MET A 176 0.44 13.29 4.78
CA MET A 176 0.29 12.30 3.73
C MET A 176 -1.01 12.57 2.99
N ARG A 177 -0.93 12.68 1.67
CA ARG A 177 -2.08 12.93 0.80
C ARG A 177 -2.15 11.94 -0.34
N ILE A 178 -3.36 11.71 -0.84
CA ILE A 178 -3.60 11.05 -2.12
C ILE A 178 -4.30 12.03 -3.04
N GLU A 179 -3.72 12.26 -4.20
CA GLU A 179 -4.30 13.07 -5.26
C GLU A 179 -4.61 12.21 -6.49
N GLU A 180 -5.48 12.73 -7.36
CA GLU A 180 -5.70 12.12 -8.67
C GLU A 180 -4.43 12.30 -9.52
N GLY A 181 -3.88 11.19 -10.00
CA GLY A 181 -2.74 11.20 -10.93
C GLY A 181 -3.15 10.91 -12.37
N LEU A 182 -2.19 11.01 -13.28
CA LEU A 182 -2.40 10.79 -14.71
C LEU A 182 -2.84 9.35 -15.05
N ALA A 183 -2.46 8.38 -14.24
CA ALA A 183 -2.70 6.98 -14.55
C ALA A 183 -2.94 6.18 -13.26
N GLY A 184 -3.55 6.78 -12.25
CA GLY A 184 -3.67 6.18 -10.92
C GLY A 184 -3.36 7.17 -9.80
N PRO A 185 -3.43 6.73 -8.54
CA PRO A 185 -3.24 7.60 -7.38
C PRO A 185 -1.83 8.17 -7.32
N LEU A 186 -1.73 9.47 -7.02
CA LEU A 186 -0.48 10.13 -6.69
C LEU A 186 -0.38 10.27 -5.17
N PHE A 187 0.52 9.50 -4.57
CA PHE A 187 0.79 9.57 -3.13
C PHE A 187 1.79 10.68 -2.86
N LYS A 188 1.47 11.57 -1.92
CA LYS A 188 2.35 12.65 -1.47
C LYS A 188 2.67 12.52 0.01
N VAL A 189 3.91 12.84 0.37
CA VAL A 189 4.38 13.01 1.75
C VAL A 189 5.02 14.38 1.86
N ILE A 190 4.54 15.21 2.77
CA ILE A 190 4.96 16.60 2.95
C ILE A 190 5.52 16.75 4.36
N ASP A 191 6.79 17.16 4.47
CA ASP A 191 7.41 17.51 5.74
C ASP A 191 6.87 18.86 6.21
N GLN A 192 6.10 18.88 7.31
CA GLN A 192 5.47 20.10 7.81
C GLN A 192 6.48 21.12 8.35
N GLN A 193 7.68 20.67 8.73
CA GLN A 193 8.72 21.55 9.25
C GLN A 193 9.51 22.25 8.13
N THR A 194 9.71 21.58 6.99
CA THR A 194 10.53 22.11 5.89
C THR A 194 9.73 22.52 4.65
N GLY A 195 8.47 22.08 4.54
CA GLY A 195 7.66 22.23 3.33
C GLY A 195 8.08 21.30 2.19
N ALA A 196 9.10 20.45 2.38
CA ALA A 196 9.57 19.52 1.36
C ALA A 196 8.47 18.48 1.03
N ALA A 197 8.16 18.34 -0.26
CA ALA A 197 7.15 17.40 -0.74
C ALA A 197 7.80 16.28 -1.57
N PHE A 198 7.38 15.05 -1.30
CA PHE A 198 7.82 13.84 -1.97
C PHE A 198 6.61 13.15 -2.57
N SER A 199 6.72 12.61 -3.79
CA SER A 199 5.58 12.03 -4.49
C SER A 199 5.91 10.74 -5.23
N GLY A 200 4.91 9.89 -5.41
CA GLY A 200 5.04 8.72 -6.28
C GLY A 200 3.73 7.96 -6.51
N GLU A 201 3.77 7.02 -7.45
CA GLU A 201 2.61 6.23 -7.90
C GLU A 201 2.26 5.06 -6.96
N SER A 202 3.06 4.87 -5.90
CA SER A 202 2.79 3.88 -4.86
C SER A 202 3.01 4.53 -3.49
N PRO A 203 2.33 4.06 -2.43
CA PRO A 203 2.47 4.64 -1.10
C PRO A 203 3.89 4.51 -0.54
N THR A 204 4.69 3.55 -1.02
CA THR A 204 6.07 3.32 -0.55
C THR A 204 7.07 4.28 -1.19
N LYS A 205 6.83 4.73 -2.43
CA LYS A 205 7.77 5.60 -3.16
C LYS A 205 8.08 6.91 -2.42
N PRO A 206 7.10 7.75 -2.03
CA PRO A 206 7.40 9.02 -1.37
C PRO A 206 8.06 8.83 -0.01
N TRP A 207 7.70 7.79 0.75
CA TRP A 207 8.37 7.43 2.00
C TRP A 207 9.82 6.95 1.81
N THR A 208 10.09 6.27 0.70
CA THR A 208 11.47 5.90 0.33
C THR A 208 12.31 7.15 0.09
N ASP A 209 11.76 8.13 -0.63
CA ASP A 209 12.45 9.39 -0.90
C ASP A 209 12.68 10.20 0.38
N VAL A 210 11.73 10.19 1.32
CA VAL A 210 11.92 10.75 2.67
C VAL A 210 13.09 10.08 3.39
N CYS A 211 13.17 8.74 3.40
CA CYS A 211 14.28 8.02 4.03
C CYS A 211 15.63 8.37 3.41
N ILE A 212 15.69 8.54 2.09
CA ILE A 212 16.90 8.94 1.37
C ILE A 212 17.29 10.37 1.77
N ALA A 213 16.34 11.31 1.76
CA ALA A 213 16.57 12.70 2.10
C ALA A 213 17.04 12.88 3.56
N GLN A 214 16.44 12.13 4.49
CA GLN A 214 16.78 12.15 5.91
C GLN A 214 17.95 11.23 6.28
N ARG A 215 18.52 10.49 5.31
CA ARG A 215 19.62 9.52 5.49
C ARG A 215 19.37 8.53 6.64
N THR A 216 18.13 8.06 6.78
CA THR A 216 17.74 7.19 7.90
C THR A 216 18.25 5.76 7.76
N GLY A 217 18.52 5.31 6.53
CA GLY A 217 18.88 3.92 6.21
C GLY A 217 17.72 2.92 6.41
N GLN A 218 16.52 3.39 6.76
CA GLN A 218 15.38 2.54 7.09
C GLN A 218 14.56 2.20 5.84
N ARG A 219 14.04 0.97 5.80
CA ARG A 219 13.01 0.55 4.85
C ARG A 219 11.65 0.69 5.51
N ILE A 220 10.74 1.41 4.87
CA ILE A 220 9.41 1.71 5.38
C ILE A 220 8.35 1.06 4.49
N SER A 221 7.31 0.52 5.13
CA SER A 221 6.08 0.12 4.44
C SER A 221 5.20 1.34 4.25
N GLY A 222 5.08 1.83 3.00
CA GLY A 222 4.20 2.94 2.66
C GLY A 222 2.75 2.71 3.11
N PRO A 223 2.12 1.55 2.79
CA PRO A 223 0.75 1.26 3.25
C PRO A 223 0.59 1.32 4.77
N LEU A 224 1.62 0.92 5.52
CA LEU A 224 1.59 1.02 6.98
C LEU A 224 1.58 2.48 7.43
N PHE A 225 2.43 3.32 6.84
CA PHE A 225 2.56 4.72 7.25
C PHE A 225 1.38 5.57 6.82
N PHE A 226 0.78 5.27 5.67
CA PHE A 226 -0.47 5.90 5.26
C PHE A 226 -1.69 5.43 6.07
N GLY A 227 -1.56 4.38 6.89
CA GLY A 227 -2.67 3.85 7.71
C GLY A 227 -3.51 2.77 7.03
N PHE A 228 -3.22 2.43 5.77
CA PHE A 228 -3.95 1.42 5.00
C PHE A 228 -3.68 -0.03 5.44
N SER A 229 -2.67 -0.28 6.27
CA SER A 229 -2.48 -1.58 6.90
C SER A 229 -3.36 -1.79 8.13
N ASP A 230 -3.98 -0.74 8.66
CA ASP A 230 -4.85 -0.83 9.82
C ASP A 230 -6.31 -1.14 9.42
N PRO A 231 -6.96 -2.14 10.04
CA PRO A 231 -8.35 -2.47 9.77
C PRO A 231 -9.30 -1.30 10.01
N LEU A 232 -9.01 -0.38 10.95
CA LEU A 232 -9.91 0.74 11.23
C LEU A 232 -10.02 1.68 10.03
N THR A 233 -8.91 2.01 9.38
CA THR A 233 -8.89 2.80 8.14
C THR A 233 -9.67 2.11 7.03
N GLN A 234 -9.41 0.82 6.84
CA GLN A 234 -10.07 0.03 5.79
C GLN A 234 -11.59 -0.05 6.02
N ARG A 235 -12.02 -0.22 7.28
CA ARG A 235 -13.43 -0.20 7.67
C ARG A 235 -14.04 1.18 7.47
N ALA A 236 -13.33 2.26 7.82
CA ALA A 236 -13.80 3.61 7.64
C ALA A 236 -14.03 3.93 6.16
N ILE A 237 -13.08 3.56 5.29
CA ILE A 237 -13.24 3.68 3.84
C ILE A 237 -14.45 2.85 3.37
N ALA A 238 -14.55 1.59 3.79
CA ALA A 238 -15.59 0.70 3.32
C ALA A 238 -17.00 1.12 3.76
N VAL A 239 -17.19 1.60 4.99
CA VAL A 239 -18.52 1.99 5.49
C VAL A 239 -18.96 3.33 4.93
N ASN A 240 -18.04 4.28 4.76
CA ASN A 240 -18.41 5.64 4.37
C ASN A 240 -18.43 5.85 2.85
N LEU A 241 -17.58 5.14 2.10
CA LEU A 241 -17.37 5.45 0.68
C LEU A 241 -17.90 4.39 -0.28
N TYR A 242 -18.05 3.14 0.14
CA TYR A 242 -18.43 2.06 -0.78
C TYR A 242 -19.94 1.99 -0.95
N THR A 243 -20.37 1.87 -2.20
CA THR A 243 -21.70 1.35 -2.54
C THR A 243 -21.84 -0.11 -2.09
N PRO A 244 -23.07 -0.64 -1.93
CA PRO A 244 -23.28 -2.04 -1.59
C PRO A 244 -22.58 -3.02 -2.55
N ALA A 245 -22.51 -2.69 -3.84
CA ALA A 245 -21.82 -3.48 -4.85
C ALA A 245 -20.29 -3.48 -4.65
N GLU A 246 -19.70 -2.31 -4.38
CA GLU A 246 -18.28 -2.16 -4.08
C GLU A 246 -17.87 -2.89 -2.80
N LEU A 247 -18.72 -2.80 -1.78
CA LEU A 247 -18.48 -3.52 -0.54
C LEU A 247 -18.53 -5.04 -0.74
N ALA A 248 -19.47 -5.54 -1.54
CA ALA A 248 -19.55 -6.96 -1.86
C ALA A 248 -18.32 -7.43 -2.65
N ALA A 249 -17.85 -6.65 -3.62
CA ALA A 249 -16.62 -6.95 -4.38
C ALA A 249 -15.37 -6.94 -3.46
N ALA A 250 -15.21 -5.92 -2.63
CA ALA A 250 -14.11 -5.81 -1.68
C ALA A 250 -14.05 -7.01 -0.71
N ARG A 251 -15.22 -7.49 -0.23
CA ARG A 251 -15.31 -8.69 0.62
C ARG A 251 -14.84 -9.97 -0.08
N ARG A 252 -15.04 -10.07 -1.40
CA ARG A 252 -14.52 -11.19 -2.23
C ARG A 252 -13.06 -10.96 -2.67
N GLY A 253 -12.50 -9.79 -2.38
CA GLY A 253 -11.21 -9.32 -2.89
C GLY A 253 -11.20 -9.21 -4.42
N GLU A 254 -12.36 -8.88 -4.98
CA GLU A 254 -12.59 -8.52 -6.37
C GLU A 254 -12.57 -6.99 -6.51
N ARG A 255 -12.25 -6.54 -7.72
CA ARG A 255 -12.36 -5.12 -8.09
C ARG A 255 -13.75 -4.88 -8.65
N VAL A 256 -14.33 -3.72 -8.38
CA VAL A 256 -15.52 -3.31 -9.12
C VAL A 256 -15.15 -3.05 -10.57
N ALA A 257 -15.89 -3.67 -11.48
CA ALA A 257 -15.75 -3.41 -12.90
C ALA A 257 -16.06 -1.93 -13.13
N ALA A 258 -15.16 -1.22 -13.80
CA ALA A 258 -15.46 0.14 -14.25
C ALA A 258 -16.72 0.07 -15.14
N ALA A 259 -17.70 0.94 -14.87
CA ALA A 259 -19.00 0.91 -15.53
C ALA A 259 -18.86 1.02 -17.06
N GLU A 260 -17.91 1.83 -17.54
CA GLU A 260 -17.50 1.91 -18.94
C GLU A 260 -16.01 2.28 -19.04
N VAL A 261 -15.29 1.68 -19.99
CA VAL A 261 -13.90 2.06 -20.28
C VAL A 261 -13.90 3.43 -20.92
N SER A 262 -13.33 4.42 -20.21
CA SER A 262 -13.19 5.79 -20.71
C SER A 262 -12.54 5.84 -22.10
N PRO A 263 -12.86 6.84 -22.94
CA PRO A 263 -12.22 7.03 -24.23
C PRO A 263 -10.68 7.05 -24.12
N GLU A 264 -10.14 7.72 -23.11
CA GLU A 264 -8.70 7.81 -22.88
C GLU A 264 -8.07 6.46 -22.52
N GLU A 265 -8.76 5.64 -21.71
CA GLU A 265 -8.29 4.29 -21.37
C GLU A 265 -8.37 3.34 -22.58
N ARG A 266 -9.37 3.52 -23.45
CA ARG A 266 -9.46 2.77 -24.71
C ARG A 266 -8.29 3.10 -25.63
N VAL A 267 -8.01 4.39 -25.82
CA VAL A 267 -6.88 4.82 -26.65
C VAL A 267 -5.56 4.36 -26.06
N ALA A 268 -5.36 4.48 -24.74
CA ALA A 268 -4.15 3.97 -24.10
C ALA A 268 -3.97 2.46 -24.36
N ARG A 269 -5.03 1.65 -24.28
CA ARG A 269 -4.96 0.22 -24.61
C ARG A 269 -4.61 -0.03 -26.08
N GLU A 270 -5.17 0.75 -26.99
CA GLU A 270 -4.86 0.68 -28.42
C GLU A 270 -3.38 1.02 -28.67
N LEU A 271 -2.86 2.08 -28.06
CA LEU A 271 -1.47 2.50 -28.19
C LEU A 271 -0.49 1.50 -27.56
N CYS A 272 -0.87 0.79 -26.49
CA CYS A 272 -0.06 -0.29 -25.90
C CYS A 272 0.17 -1.46 -26.86
N SER A 273 -0.63 -1.60 -27.93
CA SER A 273 -0.42 -2.66 -28.93
C SER A 273 0.76 -2.39 -29.87
N VAL A 274 1.30 -1.16 -29.86
CA VAL A 274 2.46 -0.79 -30.67
C VAL A 274 3.73 -1.27 -30.00
N GLU A 275 4.57 -1.96 -30.77
CA GLU A 275 5.90 -2.38 -30.31
C GLU A 275 6.72 -1.17 -29.80
N GLY A 276 7.29 -1.31 -28.60
CA GLY A 276 8.06 -0.25 -27.95
C GLY A 276 7.22 0.78 -27.17
N ILE A 277 5.89 0.77 -27.26
CA ILE A 277 5.04 1.64 -26.44
C ILE A 277 4.60 0.90 -25.18
N GLY A 278 5.24 1.23 -24.05
CA GLY A 278 4.80 0.78 -22.74
C GLY A 278 3.52 1.48 -22.26
N GLU A 279 2.86 0.87 -21.27
CA GLU A 279 1.58 1.36 -20.74
C GLU A 279 1.63 2.81 -20.22
N ALA A 280 2.70 3.19 -19.52
CA ALA A 280 2.89 4.55 -19.05
C ALA A 280 2.95 5.55 -20.22
N THR A 281 3.72 5.22 -21.27
CA THR A 281 3.83 6.03 -22.48
C THR A 281 2.48 6.14 -23.20
N ALA A 282 1.75 5.03 -23.31
CA ALA A 282 0.43 5.01 -23.93
C ALA A 282 -0.58 5.92 -23.18
N VAL A 283 -0.56 5.90 -21.84
CA VAL A 283 -1.42 6.79 -21.05
C VAL A 283 -1.03 8.26 -21.22
N VAL A 284 0.27 8.57 -21.25
CA VAL A 284 0.76 9.93 -21.51
C VAL A 284 0.32 10.42 -22.89
N LEU A 285 0.42 9.58 -23.92
CA LEU A 285 -0.03 9.89 -25.29
C LEU A 285 -1.55 10.09 -25.37
N ALA A 286 -2.34 9.30 -24.63
CA ALA A 286 -3.79 9.41 -24.61
C ALA A 286 -4.30 10.66 -23.85
N ARG A 287 -3.57 11.13 -22.81
CA ARG A 287 -4.03 12.23 -21.94
C ARG A 287 -3.40 13.58 -22.22
N THR A 288 -2.15 13.61 -22.65
CA THR A 288 -1.34 14.84 -22.63
C THR A 288 -1.04 15.36 -24.03
N THR A 289 -0.94 16.68 -24.15
CA THR A 289 -0.50 17.39 -25.35
C THR A 289 0.99 17.74 -25.31
N ALA A 290 1.72 17.24 -24.29
CA ALA A 290 3.06 17.69 -23.94
C ALA A 290 4.13 17.36 -24.99
N LEU A 291 3.85 16.43 -25.91
CA LEU A 291 4.72 16.08 -27.04
C LEU A 291 4.47 16.93 -28.30
N GLY A 292 3.81 18.09 -28.16
CA GLY A 292 3.61 19.03 -29.27
C GLY A 292 2.47 18.63 -30.23
N GLY A 293 1.56 17.75 -29.80
CA GLY A 293 0.40 17.31 -30.57
C GLY A 293 -0.92 17.42 -29.79
N SER A 294 -2.03 17.36 -30.52
CA SER A 294 -3.39 17.15 -29.99
C SER A 294 -3.46 15.84 -29.19
N ARG A 295 -4.38 15.72 -28.22
CA ARG A 295 -4.67 14.43 -27.56
C ARG A 295 -4.81 13.34 -28.63
N HIS A 296 -3.96 12.31 -28.60
CA HIS A 296 -4.09 11.24 -29.57
C HIS A 296 -5.36 10.46 -29.27
N THR A 297 -6.22 10.32 -30.27
CA THR A 297 -7.51 9.65 -30.14
C THR A 297 -7.49 8.21 -30.65
N GLY A 298 -6.31 7.70 -31.03
CA GLY A 298 -6.10 6.35 -31.57
C GLY A 298 -4.78 6.23 -32.32
N LEU A 299 -4.49 5.06 -32.88
CA LEU A 299 -3.26 4.77 -33.62
C LEU A 299 -3.09 5.62 -34.87
N GLU A 300 -4.17 5.88 -35.60
CA GLU A 300 -4.12 6.69 -36.82
C GLU A 300 -3.72 8.14 -36.52
N SER A 301 -4.23 8.70 -35.42
CA SER A 301 -3.85 10.03 -34.95
C SER A 301 -2.35 10.09 -34.59
N LEU A 302 -1.82 9.06 -33.92
CA LEU A 302 -0.40 8.98 -33.58
C LEU A 302 0.48 8.83 -34.83
N ARG A 303 0.08 7.97 -35.78
CA ARG A 303 0.81 7.77 -37.05
C ARG A 303 0.84 9.05 -37.89
N SER A 304 -0.30 9.73 -38.03
CA SER A 304 -0.39 11.00 -38.75
C SER A 304 0.54 12.06 -38.14
N TRP A 305 0.57 12.19 -36.82
CA TRP A 305 1.48 13.09 -36.12
C TRP A 305 2.95 12.71 -36.33
N ALA A 306 3.30 11.42 -36.23
CA ALA A 306 4.66 10.94 -36.45
C ALA A 306 5.15 11.21 -37.88
N SER A 307 4.29 11.00 -38.89
CA SER A 307 4.60 11.31 -40.29
C SER A 307 4.77 12.80 -40.54
N ALA A 308 4.02 13.67 -39.85
CA ALA A 308 4.15 15.12 -39.98
C ALA A 308 5.37 15.70 -39.24
N SER A 309 5.86 14.99 -38.22
CA SER A 309 6.96 15.43 -37.35
C SER A 309 8.33 14.89 -37.76
N ALA A 310 8.39 14.00 -38.75
CA ALA A 310 9.66 13.49 -39.28
C ALA A 310 10.38 14.61 -40.05
N PRO A 311 11.57 15.06 -39.62
CA PRO A 311 12.37 15.97 -40.42
C PRO A 311 12.81 15.24 -41.71
N TYR A 312 12.65 15.92 -42.84
CA TYR A 312 13.22 15.50 -44.14
C TYR A 312 14.74 15.34 -44.04
#